data_AF-A0A4Z1G803-F1
#
_entry.id   AF-A0A4Z1G803-F1
#
_cell.length_a   1.000
_cell.length_b   1.000
_cell.length_c   1.000
_cell.angle_alpha   90.00
_cell.angle_beta   90.00
_cell.angle_gamma   90.00
#
_symmetry.space_group_name_H-M   'P 1'
#
loop_
_entity.id
_entity.type
_entity.pdbx_description
1 polymer ?
#
loop_
_entity_poly.entity_id
_entity_poly.type
_entity_poly.pdbx_seq_one_letter_code
_entity_poly.pdbx_strand_id
1 'polypeptide(L)'
;MRQTRALATFGAIVFIALIASLSHLNSDDVSSYIPQKAQNYFHYETPPDSEEISRLNGILEEFLSRPVLSYDDAVSMNSQTCPVNGTNYDRGAVDGNVKTWADIPSSQIYAWRKGITTNLRRKQIEAIGKSSSSSLSNADVPGMEKKIKRGIVMAAGDRHALIRARTSLRLLKSYNCTLPVEIFHFDSELSAPALSSILSDLKELQNPDSGTNGINVTMRVVGDVSKGSGWKDFQIKGAAIQQSSFDDILYLDTDSYPLRNPEYLFEGREWRDTGLLLWPDYSKSHPTNPMWRLLGQPCRNEYEGESGQVMISRTRHQDILWLIEYFALHHEEFYGFMGGDRDSFRAAALLLGKPWTGPGRMNAVGAAKIPRSSQSGGHTMLQADPYGKWMFVHANLIKHSHFEKPLWSQVHRIRDDSFKEGTTYGNIDSPNDKIGEGVKLDVAVNPRLVTSMSTFDGYDEDLVVVEDWDSYEELKGFEEKWFGFGSVH
;
A
#
# COMPACT_ATOMS: atom_id res chain seq x y z
N MET A 1 -42.45 51.85 11.38
CA MET A 1 -42.50 50.89 10.25
C MET A 1 -41.77 51.46 9.04
N ARG A 2 -40.45 51.27 8.97
CA ARG A 2 -39.57 51.45 7.78
C ARG A 2 -38.13 51.32 8.30
N GLN A 3 -37.67 50.10 8.63
CA GLN A 3 -36.24 49.82 8.79
C GLN A 3 -35.84 48.32 8.89
N THR A 4 -36.74 47.38 8.59
CA THR A 4 -36.43 45.93 8.69
C THR A 4 -36.64 45.12 7.40
N ARG A 5 -36.65 45.78 6.23
CA ARG A 5 -36.77 45.08 4.92
C ARG A 5 -35.59 45.27 3.96
N ALA A 6 -34.49 45.88 4.40
CA ALA A 6 -33.30 46.09 3.54
C ALA A 6 -32.12 45.12 3.85
N LEU A 7 -32.10 44.43 4.99
CA LEU A 7 -31.03 43.47 5.30
C LEU A 7 -31.31 42.03 4.83
N ALA A 8 -32.57 41.67 4.55
CA ALA A 8 -32.93 40.31 4.12
C ALA A 8 -32.67 40.06 2.63
N THR A 9 -32.59 41.11 1.81
CA THR A 9 -32.37 40.98 0.35
C THR A 9 -30.90 41.01 -0.04
N PHE A 10 -30.00 41.57 0.77
CA PHE A 10 -28.55 41.57 0.51
C PHE A 10 -27.90 40.22 0.86
N GLY A 11 -28.37 39.55 1.92
CA GLY A 11 -27.89 38.22 2.31
C GLY A 11 -28.26 37.12 1.29
N ALA A 12 -29.44 37.20 0.68
CA ALA A 12 -29.88 36.22 -0.31
C ALA A 12 -29.17 36.37 -1.68
N ILE A 13 -28.82 37.59 -2.08
CA ILE A 13 -28.11 37.83 -3.37
C ILE A 13 -26.64 37.42 -3.27
N VAL A 14 -25.99 37.59 -2.11
CA VAL A 14 -24.61 37.12 -1.89
C VAL A 14 -24.55 35.59 -1.79
N PHE A 15 -25.56 34.94 -1.20
CA PHE A 15 -25.62 33.48 -1.08
C PHE A 15 -25.93 32.78 -2.42
N ILE A 16 -26.79 33.39 -3.26
CA ILE A 16 -27.07 32.88 -4.61
C ILE A 16 -25.90 33.14 -5.57
N ALA A 17 -25.15 34.24 -5.42
CA ALA A 17 -23.94 34.49 -6.19
C ALA A 17 -22.80 33.52 -5.84
N LEU A 18 -22.67 33.11 -4.56
CA LEU A 18 -21.70 32.09 -4.14
C LEU A 18 -22.06 30.68 -4.63
N ILE A 19 -23.35 30.33 -4.65
CA ILE A 19 -23.81 29.04 -5.18
C ILE A 19 -23.69 28.99 -6.71
N ALA A 20 -23.91 30.12 -7.40
CA ALA A 20 -23.71 30.24 -8.85
C ALA A 20 -22.23 30.25 -9.26
N SER A 21 -21.30 30.72 -8.42
CA SER A 21 -19.86 30.61 -8.70
C SER A 21 -19.29 29.21 -8.41
N LEU A 22 -19.94 28.41 -7.56
CA LEU A 22 -19.55 27.03 -7.25
C LEU A 22 -20.15 25.99 -8.22
N SER A 23 -21.15 26.38 -9.03
CA SER A 23 -21.78 25.51 -10.03
C SER A 23 -21.14 25.60 -11.43
N HIS A 24 -20.03 26.32 -11.56
CA HIS A 24 -19.22 26.41 -12.79
C HIS A 24 -17.76 25.94 -12.60
N LEU A 25 -17.50 25.10 -11.60
CA LEU A 25 -16.24 24.36 -11.52
C LEU A 25 -16.28 23.24 -12.58
N ASN A 26 -15.75 23.55 -13.77
CA ASN A 26 -15.36 22.54 -14.75
C ASN A 26 -14.37 21.57 -14.10
N SER A 27 -14.41 20.30 -14.51
CA SER A 27 -13.44 19.26 -14.14
C SER A 27 -11.98 19.66 -14.34
N ASP A 28 -11.73 20.67 -15.17
CA ASP A 28 -10.39 21.20 -15.44
C ASP A 28 -9.79 22.04 -14.29
N ASP A 29 -10.60 22.51 -13.33
CA ASP A 29 -10.09 23.32 -12.20
C ASP A 29 -9.47 22.45 -11.08
N VAL A 30 -9.73 21.13 -11.09
CA VAL A 30 -9.06 20.17 -10.19
C VAL A 30 -7.60 19.94 -10.61
N SER A 31 -7.27 20.16 -11.89
CA SER A 31 -5.88 20.17 -12.39
C SER A 31 -5.02 21.25 -11.74
N SER A 32 -5.62 22.30 -11.15
CA SER A 32 -4.87 23.38 -10.49
C SER A 32 -4.35 22.99 -9.09
N TYR A 33 -4.83 21.87 -8.53
CA TYR A 33 -4.37 21.31 -7.25
C TYR A 33 -3.22 20.31 -7.40
N ILE A 34 -2.81 20.00 -8.65
CA ILE A 34 -1.60 19.24 -8.94
C ILE A 34 -0.52 20.25 -9.33
N PRO A 35 0.57 20.40 -8.54
CA PRO A 35 1.64 21.32 -8.89
C PRO A 35 2.14 21.03 -10.30
N GLN A 36 2.32 22.05 -11.14
CA GLN A 36 2.80 21.89 -12.53
C GLN A 36 4.17 21.18 -12.60
N LYS A 37 4.93 21.19 -11.50
CA LYS A 37 6.16 20.38 -11.32
C LYS A 37 5.91 18.87 -11.29
N ALA A 38 4.75 18.38 -10.86
CA ALA A 38 4.38 16.97 -10.84
C ALA A 38 4.16 16.39 -12.26
N GLN A 39 3.86 17.24 -13.25
CA GLN A 39 3.72 16.82 -14.65
C GLN A 39 5.08 16.57 -15.33
N ASN A 40 6.17 17.16 -14.83
CA ASN A 40 7.53 16.96 -15.38
C ASN A 40 8.23 15.68 -14.84
N TYR A 41 7.54 14.85 -14.04
CA TYR A 41 8.13 13.66 -13.40
C TYR A 41 8.19 12.41 -14.27
N PHE A 42 7.50 12.38 -15.41
CA PHE A 42 7.44 11.19 -16.27
C PHE A 42 8.78 10.85 -16.95
N HIS A 43 9.80 11.69 -16.77
CA HIS A 43 11.19 11.44 -17.14
C HIS A 43 12.10 11.73 -15.95
N TYR A 44 12.26 10.76 -15.04
CA TYR A 44 13.18 10.89 -13.91
C TYR A 44 14.61 10.55 -14.36
N GLU A 45 15.36 11.55 -14.80
CA GLU A 45 16.81 11.53 -14.68
C GLU A 45 17.18 11.93 -13.26
N THR A 46 18.12 11.22 -12.62
CA THR A 46 18.58 11.55 -11.26
C THR A 46 19.14 12.99 -11.26
N PRO A 47 18.48 13.95 -10.60
CA PRO A 47 18.97 15.33 -10.54
C PRO A 47 20.29 15.39 -9.75
N PRO A 48 21.10 16.44 -9.92
CA PRO A 48 22.23 16.70 -9.04
C PRO A 48 21.77 16.82 -7.58
N ASP A 49 22.59 16.36 -6.64
CA ASP A 49 22.29 16.39 -5.19
C ASP A 49 21.74 17.75 -4.72
N SER A 50 22.28 18.86 -5.23
CA SER A 50 21.83 20.22 -4.86
C SER A 50 20.40 20.55 -5.29
N GLU A 51 19.95 20.02 -6.43
CA GLU A 51 18.61 20.21 -6.95
C GLU A 51 17.60 19.33 -6.19
N GLU A 52 17.96 18.08 -5.90
CA GLU A 52 17.14 17.19 -5.05
C GLU A 52 16.95 17.78 -3.64
N ILE A 53 18.01 18.39 -3.08
CA ILE A 53 17.95 19.10 -1.80
C ILE A 53 16.98 20.28 -1.84
N SER A 54 17.13 21.14 -2.85
CA SER A 54 16.27 22.31 -3.01
C SER A 54 14.81 21.88 -3.17
N ARG A 55 14.57 20.82 -3.94
CA ARG A 55 13.25 20.27 -4.20
C ARG A 55 12.58 19.70 -2.95
N LEU A 56 13.25 18.84 -2.18
CA LEU A 56 12.66 18.32 -0.94
C LEU A 56 12.36 19.45 0.06
N ASN A 57 13.26 20.42 0.21
CA ASN A 57 13.02 21.54 1.11
C ASN A 57 11.80 22.37 0.70
N GLY A 58 11.62 22.64 -0.61
CA GLY A 58 10.42 23.29 -1.12
C GLY A 58 9.14 22.51 -0.82
N ILE A 59 9.16 21.18 -1.01
CA ILE A 59 8.01 20.30 -0.68
C ILE A 59 7.68 20.38 0.82
N LEU A 60 8.69 20.38 1.69
CA LEU A 60 8.49 20.42 3.14
C LEU A 60 8.01 21.79 3.64
N GLU A 61 8.43 22.87 3.02
CA GLU A 61 7.92 24.22 3.30
C GLU A 61 6.46 24.34 2.89
N GLU A 62 6.12 23.87 1.68
CA GLU A 62 4.74 23.81 1.20
C GLU A 62 3.87 22.98 2.17
N PHE A 63 4.30 21.76 2.51
CA PHE A 63 3.60 20.87 3.43
C PHE A 63 3.31 21.52 4.80
N LEU A 64 4.27 22.24 5.38
CA LEU A 64 4.08 22.94 6.64
C LEU A 64 3.15 24.15 6.52
N SER A 65 3.10 24.79 5.34
CA SER A 65 2.22 25.93 5.06
C SER A 65 0.76 25.56 4.78
N ARG A 66 0.47 24.29 4.48
CA ARG A 66 -0.90 23.81 4.24
C ARG A 66 -1.80 24.08 5.46
N PRO A 67 -3.08 24.42 5.29
CA PRO A 67 -3.98 24.68 6.41
C PRO A 67 -4.04 23.53 7.43
N VAL A 68 -4.12 23.85 8.71
CA VAL A 68 -4.35 22.89 9.79
C VAL A 68 -5.78 23.06 10.31
N LEU A 69 -6.70 22.38 9.64
CA LEU A 69 -8.13 22.48 9.93
C LEU A 69 -8.47 21.89 11.30
N SER A 70 -9.54 22.43 11.91
CA SER A 70 -10.21 21.76 13.03
C SER A 70 -10.80 20.42 12.58
N TYR A 71 -11.25 19.58 13.52
CA TYR A 71 -11.93 18.34 13.17
C TYR A 71 -13.20 18.61 12.36
N ASP A 72 -14.07 19.50 12.86
CA ASP A 72 -15.36 19.80 12.22
C ASP A 72 -15.19 20.41 10.82
N ASP A 73 -14.24 21.34 10.65
CA ASP A 73 -13.96 21.94 9.33
C ASP A 73 -13.44 20.90 8.34
N ALA A 74 -12.55 20.01 8.79
CA ALA A 74 -12.02 18.94 7.96
C ALA A 74 -13.11 17.95 7.56
N VAL A 75 -13.96 17.51 8.48
CA VAL A 75 -15.07 16.59 8.20
C VAL A 75 -16.07 17.23 7.24
N SER A 76 -16.42 18.50 7.45
CA SER A 76 -17.33 19.26 6.58
C SER A 76 -16.79 19.35 5.14
N MET A 77 -15.50 19.61 4.99
CA MET A 77 -14.83 19.65 3.69
C MET A 77 -14.75 18.26 3.05
N ASN A 78 -14.24 17.26 3.78
CA ASN A 78 -13.98 15.92 3.26
C ASN A 78 -15.25 15.16 2.89
N SER A 79 -16.37 15.42 3.56
CA SER A 79 -17.65 14.79 3.25
C SER A 79 -18.21 15.22 1.89
N GLN A 80 -17.68 16.28 1.28
CA GLN A 80 -18.06 16.73 -0.06
C GLN A 80 -17.34 15.97 -1.16
N THR A 81 -16.12 15.48 -0.90
CA THR A 81 -15.28 14.81 -1.90
C THR A 81 -15.20 13.30 -1.72
N CYS A 82 -15.52 12.79 -0.52
CA CYS A 82 -15.52 11.37 -0.19
C CYS A 82 -16.88 10.94 0.33
N PRO A 83 -17.75 10.39 -0.52
CA PRO A 83 -19.05 9.90 -0.10
C PRO A 83 -18.90 8.67 0.79
N VAL A 84 -19.74 8.58 1.82
CA VAL A 84 -19.81 7.42 2.72
C VAL A 84 -20.91 6.44 2.32
N ASN A 85 -21.97 6.93 1.66
CA ASN A 85 -23.07 6.08 1.22
C ASN A 85 -22.64 5.24 0.01
N GLY A 86 -22.86 3.92 0.08
CA GLY A 86 -22.44 3.00 -0.98
C GLY A 86 -20.92 2.80 -1.07
N THR A 87 -20.14 3.32 -0.12
CA THR A 87 -18.67 3.23 -0.12
C THR A 87 -18.18 2.26 0.94
N ASN A 88 -17.31 1.34 0.56
CA ASN A 88 -16.62 0.48 1.53
C ASN A 88 -15.49 1.24 2.25
N TYR A 89 -15.50 1.20 3.58
CA TYR A 89 -14.45 1.72 4.45
C TYR A 89 -14.37 0.85 5.72
N ASP A 90 -13.26 0.93 6.46
CA ASP A 90 -13.09 0.17 7.71
C ASP A 90 -13.97 0.75 8.83
N ARG A 91 -15.18 0.21 8.97
CA ARG A 91 -16.14 0.61 10.01
C ARG A 91 -15.59 0.37 11.42
N GLY A 92 -14.88 -0.73 11.63
CA GLY A 92 -14.31 -1.06 12.94
C GLY A 92 -13.30 0.00 13.39
N ALA A 93 -12.44 0.44 12.47
CA ALA A 93 -11.51 1.52 12.73
C ALA A 93 -12.23 2.86 12.98
N VAL A 94 -13.22 3.22 12.16
CA VAL A 94 -13.96 4.49 12.31
C VAL A 94 -14.77 4.51 13.62
N ASP A 95 -15.62 3.52 13.84
CA ASP A 95 -16.54 3.45 14.98
C ASP A 95 -15.77 3.34 16.31
N GLY A 96 -14.67 2.59 16.30
CA GLY A 96 -13.78 2.43 17.46
C GLY A 96 -13.02 3.71 17.84
N ASN A 97 -12.90 4.68 16.93
CA ASN A 97 -12.09 5.88 17.12
C ASN A 97 -12.83 7.21 16.98
N VAL A 98 -14.17 7.22 16.87
CA VAL A 98 -14.98 8.45 16.67
C VAL A 98 -14.55 9.58 17.61
N LYS A 99 -14.49 9.29 18.91
CA LYS A 99 -14.09 10.27 19.92
C LYS A 99 -12.58 10.57 19.86
N THR A 100 -11.75 9.53 19.80
CA THR A 100 -10.28 9.67 19.77
C THR A 100 -9.81 10.55 18.63
N TRP A 101 -10.38 10.39 17.43
CA TRP A 101 -10.02 11.20 16.26
C TRP A 101 -10.55 12.63 16.33
N ALA A 102 -11.75 12.83 16.88
CA ALA A 102 -12.32 14.15 17.10
C ALA A 102 -11.54 14.97 18.13
N ASP A 103 -11.05 14.32 19.19
CA ASP A 103 -10.32 14.95 20.30
C ASP A 103 -8.88 15.36 19.92
N ILE A 104 -8.36 15.00 18.73
CA ILE A 104 -7.02 15.40 18.29
C ILE A 104 -7.00 16.91 18.00
N PRO A 105 -6.28 17.73 18.80
CA PRO A 105 -6.28 19.17 18.61
C PRO A 105 -5.45 19.54 17.37
N SER A 106 -5.78 20.65 16.72
CA SER A 106 -5.01 21.16 15.56
C SER A 106 -3.54 21.42 15.91
N SER A 107 -3.23 21.77 17.17
CA SER A 107 -1.85 21.89 17.64
C SER A 107 -1.07 20.57 17.56
N GLN A 108 -1.71 19.44 17.84
CA GLN A 108 -1.09 18.12 17.71
C GLN A 108 -0.86 17.75 16.25
N ILE A 109 -1.83 18.02 15.37
CA ILE A 109 -1.66 17.83 13.92
C ILE A 109 -0.46 18.64 13.41
N TYR A 110 -0.35 19.91 13.80
CA TYR A 110 0.79 20.74 13.43
C TYR A 110 2.12 20.22 14.00
N ALA A 111 2.13 19.74 15.24
CA ALA A 111 3.30 19.13 15.86
C ALA A 111 3.77 17.89 15.08
N TRP A 112 2.86 17.02 14.66
CA TRP A 112 3.17 15.87 13.80
C TRP A 112 3.78 16.29 12.47
N ARG A 113 3.18 17.27 11.77
CA ARG A 113 3.75 17.78 10.51
C ARG A 113 5.16 18.34 10.71
N LYS A 114 5.38 19.09 11.79
CA LYS A 114 6.71 19.60 12.15
C LYS A 114 7.71 18.48 12.42
N GLY A 115 7.31 17.46 13.17
CA GLY A 115 8.12 16.27 13.44
C GLY A 115 8.57 15.55 12.16
N ILE A 116 7.62 15.33 11.24
CA ILE A 116 7.88 14.76 9.92
C ILE A 116 8.92 15.60 9.14
N THR A 117 8.69 16.91 9.02
CA THR A 117 9.62 17.81 8.30
C THR A 117 11.00 17.83 8.93
N THR A 118 11.09 17.89 10.27
CA THR A 118 12.37 17.84 10.98
C THR A 118 13.10 16.53 10.72
N ASN A 119 12.39 15.39 10.76
CA ASN A 119 12.98 14.08 10.50
C ASN A 119 13.51 13.97 9.07
N LEU A 120 12.73 14.40 8.06
CA LEU A 120 13.14 14.34 6.66
C LEU A 120 14.37 15.22 6.37
N ARG A 121 14.41 16.44 6.91
CA ARG A 121 15.59 17.31 6.79
C ARG A 121 16.82 16.68 7.42
N ARG A 122 16.68 16.07 8.60
CA ARG A 122 17.77 15.35 9.27
C ARG A 122 18.28 14.19 8.42
N LYS A 123 17.38 13.32 7.93
CA LYS A 123 17.74 12.17 7.08
C LYS A 123 18.41 12.59 5.78
N GLN A 124 17.97 13.70 5.18
CA GLN A 124 18.61 14.29 4.01
C GLN A 124 20.06 14.72 4.31
N ILE A 125 20.29 15.43 5.42
CA ILE A 125 21.64 15.85 5.83
C ILE A 125 22.54 14.63 6.08
N GLU A 126 22.02 13.60 6.76
CA GLU A 126 22.75 12.35 7.00
C GLU A 126 23.12 11.62 5.70
N ALA A 127 22.21 11.58 4.73
CA ALA A 127 22.46 10.97 3.44
C ALA A 127 23.59 11.68 2.67
N ILE A 128 23.58 13.02 2.63
CA ILE A 128 24.62 13.83 1.99
C ILE A 128 25.98 13.62 2.66
N GLY A 129 26.00 13.59 4.00
CA GLY A 129 27.22 13.33 4.77
C GLY A 129 27.83 11.95 4.49
N LYS A 130 26.99 10.92 4.31
CA LYS A 130 27.44 9.57 3.91
C LYS A 130 28.00 9.55 2.49
N SER A 131 27.34 10.19 1.54
CA SER A 131 27.85 10.31 0.16
C SER A 131 29.22 11.01 0.12
N SER A 132 29.34 12.14 0.81
CA SER A 132 30.58 12.95 0.82
C SER A 132 31.78 12.26 1.47
N SER A 133 31.54 11.42 2.49
CA SER A 133 32.57 10.62 3.15
C SER A 133 32.96 9.37 2.33
N SER A 134 32.02 8.80 1.57
CA SER A 134 32.31 7.68 0.66
C SER A 134 33.15 8.09 -0.56
N SER A 135 32.93 9.28 -1.12
CA SER A 135 33.73 9.84 -2.22
C SER A 135 35.17 10.21 -1.84
N LEU A 136 35.48 10.35 -0.54
CA LEU A 136 36.84 10.59 -0.05
C LEU A 136 37.63 9.29 0.16
N SER A 137 36.98 8.13 0.17
CA SER A 137 37.62 6.82 0.39
C SER A 137 37.76 5.95 -0.86
N ASN A 138 37.04 6.28 -1.94
CA ASN A 138 37.22 5.69 -3.26
C ASN A 138 37.56 6.79 -4.27
N ALA A 139 38.78 6.74 -4.83
CA ALA A 139 39.06 7.48 -6.06
C ALA A 139 38.21 6.84 -7.17
N ASP A 140 37.04 7.44 -7.44
CA ASP A 140 36.13 7.01 -8.48
C ASP A 140 36.85 6.95 -9.82
N VAL A 141 36.91 5.75 -10.41
CA VAL A 141 37.29 5.57 -11.81
C VAL A 141 36.14 6.15 -12.64
N PRO A 142 36.35 7.24 -13.40
CA PRO A 142 35.27 7.86 -14.17
C PRO A 142 34.76 6.87 -15.24
N GLY A 143 33.45 6.58 -15.22
CA GLY A 143 32.77 5.86 -16.32
C GLY A 143 32.15 4.50 -16.00
N MET A 144 32.11 4.05 -14.74
CA MET A 144 31.36 2.83 -14.40
C MET A 144 29.97 3.20 -13.87
N GLU A 145 28.94 3.13 -14.72
CA GLU A 145 27.55 3.27 -14.29
C GLU A 145 27.26 2.28 -13.15
N LYS A 146 26.77 2.77 -12.02
CA LYS A 146 26.37 1.91 -10.90
C LYS A 146 25.20 1.04 -11.37
N LYS A 147 25.47 -0.24 -11.61
CA LYS A 147 24.45 -1.20 -12.04
C LYS A 147 23.34 -1.30 -10.98
N ILE A 148 22.16 -0.79 -11.31
CA ILE A 148 20.94 -0.88 -10.50
C ILE A 148 20.67 -2.36 -10.19
N LYS A 149 20.60 -2.70 -8.91
CA LYS A 149 20.30 -4.06 -8.48
C LYS A 149 18.82 -4.20 -8.19
N ARG A 150 18.19 -5.23 -8.78
CA ARG A 150 16.79 -5.59 -8.56
C ARG A 150 16.69 -6.84 -7.69
N GLY A 151 15.68 -6.89 -6.84
CA GLY A 151 15.43 -8.09 -6.06
C GLY A 151 14.15 -8.02 -5.23
N ILE A 152 13.86 -9.16 -4.59
CA ILE A 152 12.70 -9.32 -3.71
C ILE A 152 13.18 -9.21 -2.27
N VAL A 153 12.42 -8.49 -1.44
CA VAL A 153 12.70 -8.33 0.00
C VAL A 153 11.53 -8.90 0.78
N MET A 154 11.82 -9.75 1.76
CA MET A 154 10.84 -10.32 2.69
C MET A 154 11.29 -10.08 4.13
N ALA A 155 10.33 -9.99 5.06
CA ALA A 155 10.60 -10.06 6.49
C ALA A 155 10.05 -11.38 7.05
N ALA A 156 10.92 -12.24 7.61
CA ALA A 156 10.52 -13.53 8.15
C ALA A 156 11.38 -13.91 9.37
N GLY A 157 10.81 -13.69 10.56
CA GLY A 157 11.49 -13.86 11.84
C GLY A 157 11.14 -15.13 12.62
N ASP A 158 10.04 -15.78 12.30
CA ASP A 158 9.54 -16.95 13.03
C ASP A 158 9.37 -18.18 12.12
N ARG A 159 9.09 -19.33 12.74
CA ARG A 159 8.92 -20.60 12.04
C ARG A 159 7.81 -20.56 10.99
N HIS A 160 6.67 -19.95 11.31
CA HIS A 160 5.53 -19.87 10.40
C HIS A 160 5.82 -18.94 9.23
N ALA A 161 6.43 -17.77 9.49
CA ALA A 161 6.87 -16.84 8.47
C ALA A 161 7.89 -17.48 7.52
N LEU A 162 8.86 -18.24 8.04
CA LEU A 162 9.83 -18.95 7.20
C LEU A 162 9.20 -20.07 6.37
N ILE A 163 8.21 -20.81 6.90
CA ILE A 163 7.47 -21.80 6.11
C ILE A 163 6.77 -21.12 4.93
N ARG A 164 6.08 -19.99 5.19
CA ARG A 164 5.39 -19.24 4.15
C ARG A 164 6.37 -18.64 3.13
N ALA A 165 7.48 -18.06 3.58
CA ALA A 165 8.55 -17.56 2.71
C ALA A 165 9.12 -18.67 1.82
N ARG A 166 9.40 -19.86 2.38
CA ARG A 166 9.86 -21.03 1.62
C ARG A 166 8.87 -21.43 0.53
N THR A 167 7.56 -21.44 0.82
CA THR A 167 6.55 -21.72 -0.20
C THR A 167 6.56 -20.66 -1.30
N SER A 168 6.61 -19.37 -0.94
CA SER A 168 6.67 -18.28 -1.91
C SER A 168 7.91 -18.40 -2.81
N LEU A 169 9.07 -18.75 -2.25
CA LEU A 169 10.29 -19.01 -3.02
C LEU A 169 10.20 -20.23 -3.95
N ARG A 170 9.54 -21.32 -3.52
CA ARG A 170 9.28 -22.49 -4.38
C ARG A 170 8.34 -22.15 -5.53
N LEU A 171 7.32 -21.32 -5.28
CA LEU A 171 6.46 -20.77 -6.34
C LEU A 171 7.29 -19.94 -7.33
N LEU A 172 8.08 -18.98 -6.85
CA LEU A 172 8.97 -18.16 -7.69
C LEU A 172 9.93 -19.03 -8.53
N LYS A 173 10.57 -20.03 -7.93
CA LYS A 173 11.42 -21.00 -8.63
C LYS A 173 10.65 -21.75 -9.72
N SER A 174 9.42 -22.21 -9.43
CA SER A 174 8.56 -22.89 -10.40
C SER A 174 8.13 -22.01 -11.59
N TYR A 175 8.16 -20.69 -11.41
CA TYR A 175 7.89 -19.71 -12.46
C TYR A 175 9.16 -19.20 -13.16
N ASN A 176 10.32 -19.84 -12.90
CA ASN A 176 11.62 -19.43 -13.43
C ASN A 176 11.97 -17.97 -13.09
N CYS A 177 11.57 -17.50 -11.90
CA CYS A 177 12.01 -16.20 -11.40
C CYS A 177 13.52 -16.23 -11.14
N THR A 178 14.22 -15.21 -11.63
CA THR A 178 15.67 -15.02 -11.53
C THR A 178 16.05 -13.93 -10.53
N LEU A 179 15.07 -13.20 -9.99
CA LEU A 179 15.34 -12.15 -9.01
C LEU A 179 15.99 -12.75 -7.75
N PRO A 180 17.10 -12.19 -7.27
CA PRO A 180 17.63 -12.54 -5.97
C PRO A 180 16.67 -12.10 -4.87
N VAL A 181 16.65 -12.85 -3.77
CA VAL A 181 15.77 -12.60 -2.62
C VAL A 181 16.59 -12.39 -1.36
N GLU A 182 16.25 -11.35 -0.61
CA GLU A 182 16.78 -11.06 0.71
C GLU A 182 15.69 -11.23 1.76
N ILE A 183 15.93 -12.10 2.73
CA ILE A 183 15.02 -12.33 3.86
C ILE A 183 15.62 -11.70 5.11
N PHE A 184 14.92 -10.71 5.65
CA PHE A 184 15.31 -10.01 6.87
C PHE A 184 14.65 -10.62 8.11
N HIS A 185 15.39 -10.66 9.21
CA HIS A 185 14.93 -11.08 10.54
C HIS A 185 15.66 -10.30 11.64
N PHE A 186 15.15 -10.33 12.87
CA PHE A 186 15.88 -9.79 14.02
C PHE A 186 17.03 -10.71 14.46
N ASP A 187 18.04 -10.14 15.11
CA ASP A 187 19.19 -10.90 15.63
C ASP A 187 18.79 -11.97 16.65
N SER A 188 17.75 -11.69 17.46
CA SER A 188 17.20 -12.63 18.42
C SER A 188 16.48 -13.83 17.78
N GLU A 189 16.24 -13.79 16.47
CA GLU A 189 15.48 -14.77 15.72
C GLU A 189 16.39 -15.78 15.02
N LEU A 190 15.81 -16.90 14.57
CA LEU A 190 16.49 -17.93 13.76
C LEU A 190 17.61 -18.74 14.45
N SER A 191 17.86 -18.51 15.75
CA SER A 191 18.83 -19.27 16.56
C SER A 191 18.31 -20.63 17.04
N ALA A 192 16.99 -20.87 16.94
CA ALA A 192 16.37 -22.09 17.43
C ALA A 192 16.73 -23.32 16.57
N PRO A 193 17.19 -24.45 17.16
CA PRO A 193 17.54 -25.66 16.41
C PRO A 193 16.42 -26.19 15.51
N ALA A 194 15.16 -25.96 15.89
CA ALA A 194 13.97 -26.35 15.14
C ALA A 194 13.84 -25.69 13.75
N LEU A 195 14.63 -24.65 13.47
CA LEU A 195 14.63 -23.92 12.20
C LEU A 195 15.70 -24.39 11.22
N SER A 196 16.65 -25.21 11.69
CA SER A 196 17.79 -25.68 10.89
C SER A 196 17.39 -26.38 9.59
N SER A 197 16.33 -27.20 9.62
CA SER A 197 15.79 -27.88 8.44
C SER A 197 15.24 -26.90 7.41
N ILE A 198 14.43 -25.93 7.84
CA ILE A 198 13.87 -24.91 6.94
C ILE A 198 14.99 -24.04 6.34
N LEU A 199 16.00 -23.67 7.13
CA LEU A 199 17.16 -22.93 6.63
C LEU A 199 18.00 -23.76 5.64
N SER A 200 18.09 -25.08 5.81
CA SER A 200 18.72 -25.98 4.83
C SER A 200 17.92 -26.02 3.54
N ASP A 201 16.60 -26.22 3.61
CA ASP A 201 15.71 -26.20 2.44
C ASP A 201 15.87 -24.89 1.65
N LEU A 202 15.92 -23.75 2.33
CA LEU A 202 16.10 -22.44 1.68
C LEU A 202 17.44 -22.32 0.94
N LYS A 203 18.51 -22.91 1.48
CA LYS A 203 19.82 -22.96 0.81
C LYS A 203 19.78 -23.87 -0.42
N GLU A 204 19.07 -24.99 -0.35
CA GLU A 204 18.93 -25.92 -1.48
C GLU A 204 18.18 -25.31 -2.66
N LEU A 205 17.30 -24.32 -2.42
CA LEU A 205 16.62 -23.59 -3.50
C LEU A 205 17.58 -22.86 -4.45
N GLN A 206 18.83 -22.60 -4.02
CA GLN A 206 19.88 -22.02 -4.87
C GLN A 206 20.37 -22.98 -5.95
N ASN A 207 20.14 -24.29 -5.79
CA ASN A 207 20.55 -25.29 -6.77
C ASN A 207 19.54 -25.37 -7.92
N PRO A 208 20.01 -25.49 -9.18
CA PRO A 208 19.14 -25.80 -10.31
C PRO A 208 18.49 -27.18 -10.14
N ASP A 209 17.23 -27.30 -10.55
CA ASP A 209 16.52 -28.57 -10.67
C ASP A 209 16.21 -28.87 -12.14
N SER A 210 15.68 -30.07 -12.43
CA SER A 210 15.27 -30.43 -13.79
C SER A 210 14.20 -29.47 -14.32
N GLY A 211 14.62 -28.54 -15.19
CA GLY A 211 13.73 -27.58 -15.85
C GLY A 211 13.56 -26.22 -15.18
N THR A 212 14.24 -25.95 -14.05
CA THR A 212 14.19 -24.63 -13.38
C THR A 212 15.57 -24.19 -12.88
N ASN A 213 15.88 -22.91 -13.04
CA ASN A 213 17.06 -22.32 -12.42
C ASN A 213 16.95 -22.29 -10.89
N GLY A 214 18.07 -22.20 -10.19
CA GLY A 214 18.08 -21.91 -8.75
C GLY A 214 17.66 -20.46 -8.47
N ILE A 215 17.19 -20.21 -7.25
CA ILE A 215 16.86 -18.86 -6.76
C ILE A 215 17.86 -18.46 -5.68
N ASN A 216 18.53 -17.31 -5.86
CA ASN A 216 19.51 -16.83 -4.89
C ASN A 216 18.79 -16.24 -3.68
N VAL A 217 18.94 -16.87 -2.52
CA VAL A 217 18.34 -16.43 -1.26
C VAL A 217 19.44 -16.06 -0.26
N THR A 218 19.39 -14.85 0.27
CA THR A 218 20.31 -14.35 1.29
C THR A 218 19.54 -14.00 2.57
N MET A 219 19.94 -14.59 3.69
CA MET A 219 19.41 -14.20 5.02
C MET A 219 20.16 -12.97 5.52
N ARG A 220 19.44 -12.00 6.09
CA ARG A 220 20.00 -10.77 6.65
C ARG A 220 19.43 -10.48 8.03
N VAL A 221 20.31 -10.11 8.95
CA VAL A 221 19.92 -9.54 10.24
C VAL A 221 19.64 -8.06 10.04
N VAL A 222 18.48 -7.58 10.48
CA VAL A 222 18.18 -6.15 10.51
C VAL A 222 19.02 -5.47 11.60
N GLY A 223 19.76 -4.43 11.24
CA GLY A 223 20.54 -3.61 12.17
C GLY A 223 19.71 -2.45 12.73
N ASP A 224 20.16 -1.87 13.84
CA ASP A 224 19.63 -0.63 14.45
C ASP A 224 18.14 -0.62 14.82
N VAL A 225 17.48 -1.78 14.74
CA VAL A 225 16.09 -2.00 15.12
C VAL A 225 16.03 -3.27 15.96
N SER A 226 15.34 -3.23 17.09
CA SER A 226 15.16 -4.38 17.98
C SER A 226 13.70 -4.78 18.08
N LYS A 227 13.47 -6.07 18.35
CA LYS A 227 12.14 -6.59 18.67
C LYS A 227 11.63 -5.91 19.94
N GLY A 228 10.49 -5.23 19.86
CA GLY A 228 9.88 -4.56 21.00
C GLY A 228 9.25 -5.53 21.99
N SER A 229 8.78 -5.03 23.14
CA SER A 229 7.95 -5.82 24.09
C SER A 229 6.45 -5.85 23.71
N GLY A 230 6.07 -5.15 22.64
CA GLY A 230 4.70 -5.07 22.12
C GLY A 230 4.33 -6.21 21.16
N TRP A 231 3.07 -6.22 20.71
CA TRP A 231 2.49 -7.32 19.92
C TRP A 231 2.85 -7.28 18.41
N LYS A 232 3.41 -6.18 17.89
CA LYS A 232 3.71 -6.01 16.46
C LYS A 232 5.05 -5.31 16.23
N ASP A 233 5.92 -5.96 15.46
CA ASP A 233 7.24 -5.45 15.04
C ASP A 233 7.15 -4.65 13.74
N PHE A 234 6.34 -3.59 13.74
CA PHE A 234 6.06 -2.75 12.56
C PHE A 234 7.30 -2.19 11.85
N GLN A 235 8.42 -2.13 12.57
CA GLN A 235 9.66 -1.51 12.11
C GLN A 235 10.42 -2.38 11.10
N ILE A 236 10.22 -3.71 11.12
CA ILE A 236 11.04 -4.62 10.30
C ILE A 236 10.80 -4.45 8.80
N LYS A 237 9.56 -4.15 8.37
CA LYS A 237 9.21 -3.96 6.95
C LYS A 237 9.99 -2.80 6.33
N GLY A 238 9.87 -1.60 6.92
CA GLY A 238 10.59 -0.42 6.46
C GLY A 238 12.11 -0.60 6.55
N ALA A 239 12.60 -1.20 7.64
CA ALA A 239 14.02 -1.43 7.84
C ALA A 239 14.61 -2.45 6.84
N ALA A 240 13.89 -3.54 6.53
CA ALA A 240 14.29 -4.53 5.53
C ALA A 240 14.43 -3.88 4.14
N ILE A 241 13.45 -3.07 3.74
CA ILE A 241 13.49 -2.36 2.47
C ILE A 241 14.65 -1.36 2.45
N GLN A 242 14.94 -0.66 3.55
CA GLN A 242 16.05 0.30 3.60
C GLN A 242 17.43 -0.34 3.60
N GLN A 243 17.60 -1.46 4.31
CA GLN A 243 18.89 -2.11 4.50
C GLN A 243 19.21 -3.14 3.42
N SER A 244 18.26 -3.44 2.53
CA SER A 244 18.47 -4.34 1.40
C SER A 244 19.60 -3.87 0.48
N SER A 245 20.31 -4.80 -0.16
CA SER A 245 21.33 -4.44 -1.14
C SER A 245 20.78 -4.03 -2.52
N PHE A 246 19.46 -4.11 -2.73
CA PHE A 246 18.78 -3.78 -3.99
C PHE A 246 18.37 -2.31 -4.05
N ASP A 247 18.47 -1.71 -5.22
CA ASP A 247 17.97 -0.35 -5.49
C ASP A 247 16.51 -0.39 -5.93
N ASP A 248 16.13 -1.37 -6.77
CA ASP A 248 14.77 -1.57 -7.26
C ASP A 248 14.17 -2.80 -6.56
N ILE A 249 13.18 -2.57 -5.70
CA ILE A 249 12.73 -3.57 -4.72
C ILE A 249 11.28 -3.97 -5.00
N LEU A 250 11.00 -5.27 -5.00
CA LEU A 250 9.67 -5.82 -4.73
C LEU A 250 9.65 -6.31 -3.29
N TYR A 251 9.01 -5.58 -2.39
CA TYR A 251 8.72 -6.08 -1.06
C TYR A 251 7.53 -7.04 -1.11
N LEU A 252 7.62 -8.16 -0.40
CA LEU A 252 6.58 -9.17 -0.36
C LEU A 252 6.42 -9.72 1.06
N ASP A 253 5.25 -9.54 1.66
CA ASP A 253 4.89 -10.20 2.91
C ASP A 253 4.86 -11.72 2.70
N THR A 254 5.23 -12.48 3.73
CA THR A 254 5.39 -13.95 3.60
C THR A 254 4.11 -14.68 3.22
N ASP A 255 2.94 -14.11 3.53
CA ASP A 255 1.60 -14.59 3.18
C ASP A 255 1.01 -13.94 1.91
N SER A 256 1.80 -13.17 1.16
CA SER A 256 1.47 -12.75 -0.20
C SER A 256 2.23 -13.60 -1.21
N TYR A 257 1.52 -14.53 -1.85
CA TYR A 257 2.11 -15.52 -2.75
C TYR A 257 2.02 -15.09 -4.21
N PRO A 258 3.10 -15.14 -5.00
CA PRO A 258 3.04 -14.86 -6.42
C PRO A 258 2.35 -16.00 -7.16
N LEU A 259 1.52 -15.65 -8.15
CA LEU A 259 0.87 -16.59 -9.06
C LEU A 259 1.69 -16.84 -10.34
N ARG A 260 2.60 -15.93 -10.68
CA ARG A 260 3.43 -15.94 -11.89
C ARG A 260 4.80 -15.31 -11.61
N ASN A 261 5.68 -15.27 -12.61
CA ASN A 261 6.96 -14.55 -12.50
C ASN A 261 6.70 -13.02 -12.44
N PRO A 262 7.12 -12.32 -11.36
CA PRO A 262 6.92 -10.87 -11.21
C PRO A 262 7.93 -9.99 -11.97
N GLU A 263 9.00 -10.56 -12.56
CA GLU A 263 10.12 -9.80 -13.12
C GLU A 263 9.73 -8.73 -14.12
N TYR A 264 8.77 -9.04 -14.98
CA TYR A 264 8.32 -8.13 -16.04
C TYR A 264 7.74 -6.83 -15.50
N LEU A 265 7.30 -6.79 -14.24
CA LEU A 265 6.81 -5.57 -13.59
C LEU A 265 7.88 -4.48 -13.54
N PHE A 266 9.18 -4.83 -13.44
CA PHE A 266 10.29 -3.87 -13.47
C PHE A 266 10.58 -3.31 -14.87
N GLU A 267 9.95 -3.86 -15.91
CA GLU A 267 10.09 -3.40 -17.31
C GLU A 267 8.84 -2.68 -17.81
N GLY A 268 7.73 -2.80 -17.07
CA GLY A 268 6.45 -2.19 -17.37
C GLY A 268 6.54 -0.66 -17.44
N ARG A 269 5.63 -0.06 -18.21
CA ARG A 269 5.52 1.41 -18.29
C ARG A 269 5.31 2.00 -16.91
N GLU A 270 4.43 1.38 -16.14
CA GLU A 270 4.05 1.76 -14.78
C GLU A 270 5.27 1.93 -13.87
N TRP A 271 6.22 1.00 -13.96
CA TRP A 271 7.47 1.06 -13.20
C TRP A 271 8.41 2.14 -13.70
N ARG A 272 8.60 2.24 -15.02
CA ARG A 272 9.50 3.25 -15.60
C ARG A 272 9.04 4.66 -15.28
N ASP A 273 7.74 4.93 -15.40
CA ASP A 273 7.16 6.26 -15.21
C ASP A 273 7.25 6.74 -13.76
N THR A 274 7.00 5.86 -12.79
CA THR A 274 6.85 6.27 -11.38
C THR A 274 7.93 5.72 -10.45
N GLY A 275 8.33 4.45 -10.62
CA GLY A 275 9.17 3.73 -9.65
C GLY A 275 8.50 3.40 -8.34
N LEU A 276 7.17 3.49 -8.30
CA LEU A 276 6.38 3.20 -7.14
C LEU A 276 5.07 2.53 -7.58
N LEU A 277 5.00 1.21 -7.40
CA LEU A 277 3.77 0.44 -7.60
C LEU A 277 3.22 0.07 -6.23
N LEU A 278 2.00 0.50 -5.99
CA LEU A 278 1.20 0.20 -4.81
C LEU A 278 -0.03 -0.61 -5.22
N TRP A 279 -0.58 -1.36 -4.28
CA TRP A 279 -1.82 -2.09 -4.48
C TRP A 279 -2.94 -1.45 -3.64
N PRO A 280 -4.20 -1.43 -4.12
CA PRO A 280 -5.31 -0.99 -3.31
C PRO A 280 -5.57 -2.00 -2.16
N ASP A 281 -6.08 -1.50 -1.04
CA ASP A 281 -6.84 -2.25 -0.03
C ASP A 281 -8.32 -2.36 -0.49
N TYR A 282 -9.15 -3.06 0.27
CA TYR A 282 -10.60 -3.06 0.05
C TYR A 282 -11.29 -1.76 0.47
N SER A 283 -10.68 -1.00 1.36
CA SER A 283 -11.30 0.13 2.06
C SER A 283 -10.88 1.45 1.43
N LYS A 284 -11.82 2.40 1.32
CA LYS A 284 -11.49 3.81 1.12
C LYS A 284 -11.33 4.50 2.47
N SER A 285 -10.54 5.56 2.50
CA SER A 285 -10.39 6.37 3.71
C SER A 285 -11.65 7.18 4.00
N HIS A 286 -12.17 7.03 5.21
CA HIS A 286 -13.35 7.76 5.66
C HIS A 286 -13.08 9.28 5.80
N PRO A 287 -14.08 10.17 5.57
CA PRO A 287 -13.91 11.63 5.69
C PRO A 287 -13.40 12.12 7.05
N THR A 288 -13.68 11.36 8.12
CA THR A 288 -13.27 11.68 9.50
C THR A 288 -11.85 11.22 9.84
N ASN A 289 -11.17 10.49 8.95
CA ASN A 289 -9.84 9.97 9.21
C ASN A 289 -8.84 11.14 9.44
N PRO A 290 -8.11 11.17 10.58
CA PRO A 290 -7.10 12.19 10.88
C PRO A 290 -6.01 12.36 9.83
N MET A 291 -5.77 11.34 8.98
CA MET A 291 -4.81 11.41 7.88
C MET A 291 -5.06 12.63 6.97
N TRP A 292 -6.30 13.01 6.70
CA TRP A 292 -6.58 14.18 5.86
C TRP A 292 -6.13 15.50 6.50
N ARG A 293 -6.32 15.62 7.82
CA ARG A 293 -5.79 16.74 8.60
C ARG A 293 -4.27 16.69 8.67
N LEU A 294 -3.66 15.51 8.78
CA LEU A 294 -2.20 15.34 8.74
C LEU A 294 -1.62 15.80 7.40
N LEU A 295 -2.21 15.38 6.28
CA LEU A 295 -1.73 15.69 4.92
C LEU A 295 -1.99 17.14 4.51
N GLY A 296 -3.03 17.76 5.09
CA GLY A 296 -3.42 19.14 4.79
C GLY A 296 -4.05 19.31 3.42
N GLN A 297 -4.75 18.27 2.96
CA GLN A 297 -5.44 18.23 1.68
C GLN A 297 -6.83 17.61 1.84
N PRO A 298 -7.79 17.94 0.97
CA PRO A 298 -9.11 17.32 0.97
C PRO A 298 -9.03 15.80 0.80
N CYS A 299 -10.05 15.11 1.31
CA CYS A 299 -10.21 13.68 1.09
C CYS A 299 -10.26 13.34 -0.41
N ARG A 300 -9.52 12.31 -0.80
CA ARG A 300 -9.52 11.74 -2.15
C ARG A 300 -10.35 10.46 -2.14
N ASN A 301 -11.31 10.33 -3.06
CA ASN A 301 -12.20 9.16 -3.20
C ASN A 301 -11.49 7.93 -3.81
N GLU A 302 -10.32 7.60 -3.27
CA GLU A 302 -9.47 6.49 -3.67
C GLU A 302 -9.41 5.44 -2.56
N TYR A 303 -9.04 4.21 -2.95
CA TYR A 303 -8.76 3.15 -1.98
C TYR A 303 -7.50 3.46 -1.19
N GLU A 304 -7.44 2.96 0.04
CA GLU A 304 -6.22 2.91 0.83
C GLU A 304 -5.21 1.98 0.17
N GLY A 305 -3.93 2.14 0.49
CA GLY A 305 -2.87 1.24 0.03
C GLY A 305 -2.82 -0.02 0.87
N GLU A 306 -2.47 -1.13 0.24
CA GLU A 306 -2.09 -2.40 0.88
C GLU A 306 -0.57 -2.56 0.81
N SER A 307 0.06 -2.93 1.93
CA SER A 307 1.52 -3.05 2.07
C SER A 307 2.02 -4.50 2.04
N GLY A 308 1.13 -5.48 1.81
CA GLY A 308 1.46 -6.89 1.58
C GLY A 308 2.41 -7.11 0.39
N GLN A 309 2.35 -6.22 -0.59
CA GLN A 309 3.36 -6.10 -1.63
C GLN A 309 3.49 -4.65 -2.08
N VAL A 310 4.74 -4.22 -2.29
CA VAL A 310 5.07 -2.87 -2.75
C VAL A 310 6.26 -2.97 -3.67
N MET A 311 6.22 -2.30 -4.83
CA MET A 311 7.45 -2.08 -5.59
C MET A 311 7.91 -0.64 -5.42
N ILE A 312 9.17 -0.46 -5.06
CA ILE A 312 9.74 0.86 -4.79
C ILE A 312 11.20 0.95 -5.25
N SER A 313 11.50 2.00 -6.01
CA SER A 313 12.85 2.33 -6.44
C SER A 313 13.47 3.21 -5.37
N ARG A 314 14.40 2.66 -4.58
CA ARG A 314 15.09 3.36 -3.50
C ARG A 314 15.77 4.62 -4.02
N THR A 315 16.39 4.55 -5.19
CA THR A 315 17.08 5.69 -5.81
C THR A 315 16.14 6.86 -6.09
N ARG A 316 14.86 6.60 -6.40
CA ARG A 316 13.86 7.65 -6.71
C ARG A 316 13.02 8.07 -5.51
N HIS A 317 12.90 7.19 -4.51
CA HIS A 317 11.93 7.30 -3.41
C HIS A 317 12.55 7.07 -2.03
N GLN A 318 13.82 7.47 -1.86
CA GLN A 318 14.52 7.40 -0.59
C GLN A 318 13.81 8.21 0.51
N ASP A 319 13.16 9.31 0.13
CA ASP A 319 12.35 10.17 0.97
C ASP A 319 11.07 9.50 1.48
N ILE A 320 10.38 8.74 0.62
CA ILE A 320 9.25 7.89 1.04
C ILE A 320 9.74 6.88 2.07
N LEU A 321 10.87 6.19 1.83
CA LEU A 321 11.38 5.19 2.77
C LEU A 321 11.75 5.78 4.14
N TRP A 322 12.25 7.02 4.18
CA TRP A 322 12.47 7.72 5.45
C TRP A 322 11.17 8.03 6.19
N LEU A 323 10.07 8.29 5.48
CA LEU A 323 8.75 8.45 6.07
C LEU A 323 8.18 7.14 6.59
N ILE A 324 8.33 6.04 5.83
CA ILE A 324 7.89 4.72 6.29
C ILE A 324 8.59 4.34 7.59
N GLU A 325 9.91 4.54 7.66
CA GLU A 325 10.69 4.34 8.87
C GLU A 325 10.18 5.22 10.01
N TYR A 326 9.90 6.51 9.74
CA TYR A 326 9.38 7.44 10.73
C TYR A 326 8.01 7.01 11.28
N PHE A 327 7.06 6.66 10.41
CA PHE A 327 5.74 6.20 10.85
C PHE A 327 5.82 4.92 11.66
N ALA A 328 6.70 3.99 11.31
CA ALA A 328 6.90 2.76 12.09
C ALA A 328 7.52 3.02 13.47
N LEU A 329 8.48 3.95 13.56
CA LEU A 329 9.08 4.37 14.84
C LEU A 329 8.06 5.11 15.72
N HIS A 330 7.15 5.86 15.12
CA HIS A 330 6.08 6.61 15.77
C HIS A 330 4.70 5.94 15.61
N HIS A 331 4.65 4.60 15.56
CA HIS A 331 3.42 3.87 15.25
C HIS A 331 2.26 4.18 16.20
N GLU A 332 2.51 4.46 17.47
CA GLU A 332 1.48 4.87 18.44
C GLU A 332 0.76 6.17 18.04
N GLU A 333 1.44 7.04 17.29
CA GLU A 333 0.90 8.31 16.80
C GLU A 333 0.11 8.15 15.51
N PHE A 334 0.61 7.33 14.56
CA PHE A 334 0.12 7.31 13.18
C PHE A 334 -0.71 6.08 12.83
N TYR A 335 -0.39 4.91 13.39
CA TYR A 335 -0.94 3.64 12.89
C TYR A 335 -2.38 3.41 13.31
N GLY A 336 -2.87 4.14 14.33
CA GLY A 336 -4.27 4.13 14.73
C GLY A 336 -5.23 4.62 13.64
N PHE A 337 -4.75 5.41 12.67
CA PHE A 337 -5.57 5.91 11.54
C PHE A 337 -5.01 5.58 10.14
N MET A 338 -3.87 4.88 10.06
CA MET A 338 -3.33 4.32 8.80
C MET A 338 -3.59 2.81 8.64
N GLY A 339 -4.32 2.20 9.58
CA GLY A 339 -4.56 0.75 9.56
C GLY A 339 -3.28 -0.07 9.81
N GLY A 340 -2.36 0.44 10.65
CA GLY A 340 -1.02 -0.13 10.78
C GLY A 340 -0.04 0.45 9.76
N ASP A 341 0.92 -0.37 9.33
CA ASP A 341 1.84 -0.03 8.24
C ASP A 341 1.16 -0.05 6.86
N ARG A 342 -0.06 -0.59 6.77
CA ARG A 342 -0.81 -0.86 5.55
C ARG A 342 -0.87 0.34 4.60
N ASP A 343 -1.38 1.47 5.07
CA ASP A 343 -1.58 2.66 4.23
C ASP A 343 -0.38 3.64 4.24
N SER A 344 0.70 3.28 4.93
CA SER A 344 1.85 4.17 5.18
C SER A 344 2.55 4.63 3.89
N PHE A 345 2.64 3.77 2.88
CA PHE A 345 3.27 4.08 1.59
C PHE A 345 2.48 5.08 0.78
N ARG A 346 1.14 4.92 0.74
CA ARG A 346 0.27 5.88 0.07
C ARG A 346 0.26 7.21 0.82
N ALA A 347 0.17 7.19 2.16
CA ALA A 347 0.25 8.40 2.97
C ALA A 347 1.55 9.17 2.75
N ALA A 348 2.69 8.48 2.67
CA ALA A 348 3.98 9.08 2.37
C ALA A 348 4.04 9.69 0.95
N ALA A 349 3.52 8.98 -0.05
CA ALA A 349 3.47 9.46 -1.42
C ALA A 349 2.58 10.71 -1.56
N LEU A 350 1.40 10.70 -0.93
CA LEU A 350 0.48 11.86 -0.86
C LEU A 350 1.13 13.06 -0.17
N LEU A 351 1.81 12.85 0.95
CA LEU A 351 2.49 13.91 1.69
C LEU A 351 3.53 14.62 0.82
N LEU A 352 4.37 13.83 0.15
CA LEU A 352 5.48 14.30 -0.69
C LEU A 352 5.05 14.72 -2.11
N GLY A 353 3.78 14.55 -2.48
CA GLY A 353 3.29 14.80 -3.83
C GLY A 353 3.94 13.90 -4.89
N LYS A 354 4.31 12.68 -4.52
CA LYS A 354 4.96 11.70 -5.40
C LYS A 354 3.90 10.90 -6.17
N PRO A 355 4.04 10.72 -7.49
CA PRO A 355 3.17 9.85 -8.24
C PRO A 355 3.45 8.38 -7.88
N TRP A 356 2.39 7.58 -7.83
CA TRP A 356 2.44 6.12 -7.79
C TRP A 356 1.46 5.56 -8.81
N THR A 357 1.57 4.27 -9.07
CA THR A 357 0.66 3.52 -9.93
C THR A 357 0.38 2.16 -9.32
N GLY A 358 -0.41 1.33 -9.99
CA GLY A 358 -0.83 0.01 -9.53
C GLY A 358 -1.94 -0.56 -10.40
N PRO A 359 -2.50 -1.72 -10.07
CA PRO A 359 -3.60 -2.31 -10.83
C PRO A 359 -4.81 -1.38 -10.89
N GLY A 360 -5.29 -1.07 -12.10
CA GLY A 360 -6.60 -0.45 -12.34
C GLY A 360 -7.77 -1.43 -12.17
N ARG A 361 -7.60 -2.44 -11.30
CA ARG A 361 -8.54 -3.53 -11.04
C ARG A 361 -8.76 -3.65 -9.54
N MET A 362 -10.01 -3.83 -9.12
CA MET A 362 -10.30 -4.01 -7.69
C MET A 362 -9.87 -5.38 -7.19
N ASN A 363 -9.51 -5.46 -5.92
CA ASN A 363 -9.22 -6.74 -5.27
C ASN A 363 -10.47 -7.64 -5.28
N ALA A 364 -10.28 -8.93 -5.55
CA ALA A 364 -11.30 -9.95 -5.36
C ALA A 364 -11.02 -10.78 -4.09
N VAL A 365 -12.04 -11.48 -3.60
CA VAL A 365 -11.92 -12.35 -2.42
C VAL A 365 -11.77 -13.79 -2.86
N GLY A 366 -10.64 -14.41 -2.52
CA GLY A 366 -10.46 -15.85 -2.59
C GLY A 366 -11.13 -16.52 -1.40
N ALA A 367 -11.97 -17.53 -1.67
CA ALA A 367 -12.83 -18.13 -0.66
C ALA A 367 -12.91 -19.67 -0.74
N ALA A 368 -13.08 -20.29 0.42
CA ALA A 368 -13.53 -21.66 0.53
C ALA A 368 -15.03 -21.75 0.29
N LYS A 369 -15.52 -22.85 -0.30
CA LYS A 369 -16.96 -23.04 -0.48
C LYS A 369 -17.61 -23.50 0.82
N ILE A 370 -18.44 -22.66 1.43
CA ILE A 370 -19.21 -23.02 2.64
C ILE A 370 -20.64 -23.46 2.24
N PRO A 371 -21.07 -24.69 2.58
CA PRO A 371 -22.44 -25.13 2.34
C PRO A 371 -23.45 -24.18 2.99
N ARG A 372 -24.48 -23.77 2.23
CA ARG A 372 -25.54 -22.84 2.65
C ARG A 372 -25.09 -21.40 2.98
N SER A 373 -23.83 -21.03 2.75
CA SER A 373 -23.34 -19.65 2.93
C SER A 373 -22.21 -19.31 1.95
N SER A 374 -22.55 -19.20 0.67
CA SER A 374 -21.56 -19.03 -0.41
C SER A 374 -20.68 -17.79 -0.27
N GLN A 375 -21.14 -16.73 0.40
CA GLN A 375 -20.38 -15.48 0.55
C GLN A 375 -19.49 -15.41 1.79
N SER A 376 -19.50 -16.42 2.66
CA SER A 376 -18.87 -16.35 4.00
C SER A 376 -17.54 -17.11 4.13
N GLY A 377 -17.01 -17.65 3.04
CA GLY A 377 -15.77 -18.42 3.04
C GLY A 377 -14.52 -17.62 2.69
N GLY A 378 -14.61 -16.30 2.54
CA GLY A 378 -13.49 -15.47 2.10
C GLY A 378 -12.37 -15.41 3.14
N HIS A 379 -11.14 -15.57 2.69
CA HIS A 379 -9.95 -15.54 3.57
C HIS A 379 -8.69 -14.98 2.90
N THR A 380 -8.79 -14.61 1.62
CA THR A 380 -7.67 -14.20 0.77
C THR A 380 -8.04 -12.95 0.00
N MET A 381 -7.09 -12.03 -0.14
CA MET A 381 -7.14 -10.95 -1.15
C MET A 381 -6.46 -11.43 -2.43
N LEU A 382 -7.22 -11.43 -3.53
CA LEU A 382 -6.69 -11.62 -4.87
C LEU A 382 -6.38 -10.26 -5.46
N GLN A 383 -5.12 -10.07 -5.84
CA GLN A 383 -4.60 -8.77 -6.25
C GLN A 383 -3.96 -8.90 -7.63
N ALA A 384 -4.37 -8.01 -8.54
CA ALA A 384 -3.97 -8.05 -9.94
C ALA A 384 -2.66 -7.31 -10.20
N ASP A 385 -2.05 -7.56 -11.36
CA ASP A 385 -1.00 -6.72 -11.93
C ASP A 385 -1.61 -5.48 -12.64
N PRO A 386 -0.77 -4.52 -13.08
CA PRO A 386 -1.23 -3.38 -13.87
C PRO A 386 -1.95 -3.71 -15.18
N TYR A 387 -1.89 -4.97 -15.64
CA TYR A 387 -2.53 -5.47 -16.86
C TYR A 387 -3.82 -6.25 -16.56
N GLY A 388 -4.31 -6.19 -15.32
CA GLY A 388 -5.59 -6.75 -14.89
C GLY A 388 -5.58 -8.25 -14.62
N LYS A 389 -4.43 -8.92 -14.74
CA LYS A 389 -4.30 -10.36 -14.47
C LYS A 389 -3.98 -10.61 -13.01
N TRP A 390 -4.51 -11.67 -12.43
CA TRP A 390 -4.19 -12.02 -11.04
C TRP A 390 -2.68 -12.28 -10.91
N MET A 391 -2.08 -11.68 -9.89
CA MET A 391 -0.63 -11.70 -9.66
C MET A 391 -0.27 -12.19 -8.27
N PHE A 392 -1.06 -11.81 -7.26
CA PHE A 392 -0.81 -12.19 -5.88
C PHE A 392 -2.04 -12.80 -5.21
N VAL A 393 -1.81 -13.88 -4.47
CA VAL A 393 -2.73 -14.47 -3.48
C VAL A 393 -2.24 -14.02 -2.12
N HIS A 394 -2.82 -12.93 -1.60
CA HIS A 394 -2.53 -12.45 -0.26
C HIS A 394 -3.45 -13.16 0.73
N ALA A 395 -2.98 -14.27 1.28
CA ALA A 395 -3.73 -15.17 2.16
C ALA A 395 -3.76 -14.65 3.62
N ASN A 396 -4.20 -13.40 3.77
CA ASN A 396 -4.10 -12.60 4.99
C ASN A 396 -4.89 -13.16 6.18
N LEU A 397 -6.02 -13.83 5.97
CA LEU A 397 -6.86 -14.35 7.05
C LEU A 397 -6.67 -15.84 7.33
N ILE A 398 -6.14 -16.62 6.37
CA ILE A 398 -6.07 -18.08 6.49
C ILE A 398 -5.22 -18.52 7.69
N LYS A 399 -4.18 -17.75 8.02
CA LYS A 399 -3.29 -17.97 9.17
C LYS A 399 -3.99 -17.84 10.54
N HIS A 400 -5.24 -17.36 10.56
CA HIS A 400 -6.04 -17.14 11.75
C HIS A 400 -7.33 -17.96 11.77
N SER A 401 -7.56 -18.86 10.82
CA SER A 401 -8.82 -19.59 10.70
C SER A 401 -8.65 -20.96 10.04
N HIS A 402 -9.48 -21.93 10.45
CA HIS A 402 -9.49 -23.27 9.86
C HIS A 402 -10.65 -23.41 8.87
N PHE A 403 -10.32 -23.89 7.66
CA PHE A 403 -11.25 -24.17 6.59
C PHE A 403 -11.09 -25.62 6.15
N GLU A 404 -12.20 -26.25 5.75
CA GLU A 404 -12.12 -27.55 5.07
C GLU A 404 -11.61 -27.34 3.64
N LYS A 405 -10.84 -28.31 3.14
CA LYS A 405 -10.36 -28.28 1.76
C LYS A 405 -11.50 -28.60 0.78
N PRO A 406 -11.48 -28.06 -0.45
CA PRO A 406 -10.48 -27.12 -0.98
C PRO A 406 -10.55 -25.72 -0.34
N LEU A 407 -9.38 -25.15 -0.05
CA LEU A 407 -9.24 -23.82 0.56
C LEU A 407 -9.65 -22.72 -0.41
N TRP A 408 -9.28 -22.86 -1.69
CA TRP A 408 -9.58 -21.89 -2.72
C TRP A 408 -10.51 -22.51 -3.76
N SER A 409 -11.81 -22.30 -3.57
CA SER A 409 -12.85 -22.86 -4.45
C SER A 409 -13.63 -21.79 -5.21
N GLN A 410 -13.68 -20.58 -4.65
CA GLN A 410 -14.52 -19.50 -5.15
C GLN A 410 -13.76 -18.18 -5.21
N VAL A 411 -14.12 -17.35 -6.19
CA VAL A 411 -13.69 -15.96 -6.31
C VAL A 411 -14.92 -15.08 -6.18
N HIS A 412 -14.97 -14.23 -5.16
CA HIS A 412 -16.01 -13.20 -5.03
C HIS A 412 -15.45 -11.88 -5.53
N ARG A 413 -16.08 -11.29 -6.53
CA ARG A 413 -15.62 -10.02 -7.10
C ARG A 413 -16.80 -9.12 -7.43
N ILE A 414 -16.48 -7.87 -7.67
CA ILE A 414 -17.43 -6.91 -8.23
C ILE A 414 -17.67 -7.28 -9.70
N ARG A 415 -18.92 -7.41 -10.11
CA ARG A 415 -19.32 -7.78 -11.48
C ARG A 415 -18.76 -6.80 -12.50
N ASP A 416 -18.92 -5.52 -12.20
CA ASP A 416 -18.65 -4.40 -13.09
C ASP A 416 -17.20 -3.89 -12.94
N ASP A 417 -16.31 -4.70 -12.36
CA ASP A 417 -14.86 -4.50 -12.40
C ASP A 417 -14.34 -4.68 -13.83
N SER A 418 -14.63 -3.69 -14.69
CA SER A 418 -14.18 -3.64 -16.07
C SER A 418 -12.78 -3.05 -16.11
N PHE A 419 -11.79 -3.81 -15.65
CA PHE A 419 -10.38 -3.45 -15.81
C PHE A 419 -10.17 -2.88 -17.22
N LYS A 420 -9.70 -1.63 -17.30
CA LYS A 420 -9.41 -0.98 -18.57
C LYS A 420 -7.90 -0.78 -18.65
N GLU A 421 -7.29 -1.35 -19.68
CA GLU A 421 -5.86 -1.22 -19.89
C GLU A 421 -5.43 0.26 -19.91
N GLY A 422 -4.34 0.56 -19.20
CA GLY A 422 -3.85 1.93 -18.99
C GLY A 422 -4.54 2.70 -17.87
N THR A 423 -5.55 2.14 -17.21
CA THR A 423 -6.02 2.66 -15.91
C THR A 423 -5.14 2.13 -14.79
N THR A 424 -4.96 2.95 -13.75
CA THR A 424 -4.06 2.63 -12.65
C THR A 424 -4.74 2.89 -11.32
N TYR A 425 -4.28 2.19 -10.30
CA TYR A 425 -4.57 2.55 -8.92
C TYR A 425 -4.20 4.03 -8.67
N GLY A 426 -5.04 4.76 -7.94
CA GLY A 426 -4.89 6.20 -7.70
C GLY A 426 -5.46 7.12 -8.78
N ASN A 427 -5.86 6.57 -9.94
CA ASN A 427 -6.68 7.30 -10.92
C ASN A 427 -8.16 7.17 -10.52
N ILE A 428 -8.81 8.31 -10.24
CA ILE A 428 -10.23 8.40 -9.87
C ILE A 428 -11.11 8.90 -11.03
N ASP A 429 -10.52 9.13 -12.21
CA ASP A 429 -11.26 9.50 -13.40
C ASP A 429 -11.92 8.25 -14.03
N SER A 430 -12.94 8.48 -14.85
CA SER A 430 -13.60 7.41 -15.60
C SER A 430 -12.57 6.55 -16.36
N PRO A 431 -12.64 5.21 -16.26
CA PRO A 431 -13.75 4.43 -15.70
C PRO A 431 -13.61 4.06 -14.20
N ASN A 432 -12.59 4.55 -13.50
CA ASN A 432 -12.30 4.17 -12.12
C ASN A 432 -13.19 4.86 -11.07
N ASP A 433 -13.91 5.91 -11.46
CA ASP A 433 -14.74 6.77 -10.61
C ASP A 433 -15.87 6.03 -9.88
N LYS A 434 -16.28 4.85 -10.40
CA LYS A 434 -17.35 4.01 -9.84
C LYS A 434 -16.92 2.63 -9.38
N ILE A 435 -15.62 2.33 -9.40
CA ILE A 435 -15.13 1.02 -8.97
C ILE A 435 -15.53 0.80 -7.51
N GLY A 436 -16.18 -0.35 -7.28
CA GLY A 436 -16.67 -0.82 -5.97
C GLY A 436 -17.82 -0.01 -5.36
N GLU A 437 -18.44 0.90 -6.10
CA GLU A 437 -19.67 1.56 -5.67
C GLU A 437 -20.76 0.52 -5.40
N GLY A 438 -21.41 0.62 -4.24
CA GLY A 438 -22.50 -0.29 -3.86
C GLY A 438 -22.06 -1.64 -3.31
N VAL A 439 -20.76 -1.93 -3.28
CA VAL A 439 -20.22 -3.17 -2.71
C VAL A 439 -19.62 -2.90 -1.33
N LYS A 440 -20.02 -3.71 -0.36
CA LYS A 440 -19.50 -3.71 1.00
C LYS A 440 -18.67 -4.96 1.25
N LEU A 441 -17.59 -4.79 2.00
CA LEU A 441 -16.73 -5.87 2.44
C LEU A 441 -16.61 -5.83 3.96
N ASP A 442 -17.06 -6.90 4.59
CA ASP A 442 -17.05 -7.02 6.04
C ASP A 442 -16.12 -8.16 6.45
N VAL A 443 -15.21 -7.87 7.39
CA VAL A 443 -14.38 -8.89 8.04
C VAL A 443 -15.04 -9.27 9.36
N ALA A 444 -15.65 -10.44 9.41
CA ALA A 444 -16.19 -10.98 10.66
C ALA A 444 -15.07 -11.65 11.45
N VAL A 445 -15.06 -11.46 12.78
CA VAL A 445 -14.06 -12.07 13.69
C VAL A 445 -14.63 -13.33 14.37
N ASN A 446 -15.95 -13.38 14.58
CA ASN A 446 -16.65 -14.44 15.29
C ASN A 446 -17.65 -15.15 14.37
N PRO A 447 -17.69 -16.49 14.31
CA PRO A 447 -16.87 -17.45 15.05
C PRO A 447 -15.45 -17.68 14.48
N ARG A 448 -15.10 -17.03 13.36
CA ARG A 448 -13.80 -17.12 12.69
C ARG A 448 -13.53 -15.86 11.87
N LEU A 449 -12.26 -15.60 11.53
CA LEU A 449 -11.84 -14.47 10.69
C LEU A 449 -12.14 -14.76 9.21
N VAL A 450 -13.22 -14.16 8.70
CA VAL A 450 -13.65 -14.31 7.30
C VAL A 450 -14.04 -12.98 6.68
N THR A 451 -13.68 -12.83 5.41
CA THR A 451 -14.12 -11.73 4.56
C THR A 451 -15.40 -12.13 3.84
N SER A 452 -16.44 -11.30 3.96
CA SER A 452 -17.67 -11.42 3.19
C SER A 452 -17.81 -10.22 2.25
N MET A 453 -17.94 -10.47 0.95
CA MET A 453 -18.26 -9.45 -0.04
C MET A 453 -19.76 -9.54 -0.34
N SER A 454 -20.46 -8.42 -0.21
CA SER A 454 -21.90 -8.31 -0.43
C SER A 454 -22.25 -6.88 -0.88
N THR A 455 -23.53 -6.57 -1.03
CA THR A 455 -23.98 -5.26 -1.51
C THR A 455 -24.59 -4.43 -0.39
N PHE A 456 -24.51 -3.11 -0.54
CA PHE A 456 -25.24 -2.19 0.33
C PHE A 456 -26.74 -2.24 0.05
N ASP A 457 -27.55 -1.94 1.07
CA ASP A 457 -29.00 -1.86 0.90
C ASP A 457 -29.36 -0.83 -0.18
N GLY A 458 -30.23 -1.21 -1.11
CA GLY A 458 -30.63 -0.37 -2.24
C GLY A 458 -29.75 -0.51 -3.50
N TYR A 459 -28.69 -1.33 -3.46
CA TYR A 459 -27.91 -1.71 -4.63
C TYR A 459 -28.31 -3.12 -5.12
N ASP A 460 -28.07 -3.39 -6.40
CA ASP A 460 -28.40 -4.70 -7.00
C ASP A 460 -27.53 -5.80 -6.39
N GLU A 461 -28.14 -6.89 -5.93
CA GLU A 461 -27.45 -8.04 -5.32
C GLU A 461 -26.46 -8.69 -6.31
N ASP A 462 -26.71 -8.55 -7.61
CA ASP A 462 -25.88 -9.12 -8.66
C ASP A 462 -24.58 -8.35 -8.95
N LEU A 463 -24.35 -7.22 -8.26
CA LEU A 463 -23.07 -6.50 -8.28
C LEU A 463 -21.92 -7.32 -7.71
N VAL A 464 -22.21 -8.30 -6.86
CA VAL A 464 -21.21 -9.25 -6.36
C VAL A 464 -21.42 -10.59 -7.03
N VAL A 465 -20.44 -11.01 -7.84
CA VAL A 465 -20.45 -12.30 -8.51
C VAL A 465 -19.54 -13.28 -7.79
N VAL A 466 -19.98 -14.54 -7.76
CA VAL A 466 -19.23 -15.67 -7.21
C VAL A 466 -18.91 -16.61 -8.35
N GLU A 467 -17.63 -16.73 -8.66
CA GLU A 467 -17.11 -17.53 -9.77
C GLU A 467 -16.27 -18.69 -9.24
N ASP A 468 -16.05 -19.69 -10.09
CA ASP A 468 -15.18 -20.81 -9.79
C ASP A 468 -13.72 -20.35 -9.79
N TRP A 469 -12.95 -20.75 -8.77
CA TRP A 469 -11.52 -20.45 -8.69
C TRP A 469 -10.75 -20.89 -9.94
N ASP A 470 -11.05 -22.09 -10.45
CA ASP A 470 -10.36 -22.67 -11.61
C ASP A 470 -10.85 -22.09 -12.96
N SER A 471 -11.82 -21.17 -12.94
CA SER A 471 -12.19 -20.44 -14.16
C SER A 471 -11.11 -19.46 -14.63
N TYR A 472 -10.19 -19.08 -13.74
CA TYR A 472 -9.05 -18.19 -14.02
C TYR A 472 -7.79 -19.01 -14.27
N GLU A 473 -7.15 -18.80 -15.43
CA GLU A 473 -5.95 -19.54 -15.81
C GLU A 473 -4.78 -19.31 -14.83
N GLU A 474 -4.66 -18.11 -14.27
CA GLU A 474 -3.62 -17.76 -13.30
C GLU A 474 -3.78 -18.50 -11.96
N LEU A 475 -4.99 -18.95 -11.64
CA LEU A 475 -5.34 -19.53 -10.34
C LEU A 475 -5.32 -21.07 -10.35
N LYS A 476 -5.42 -21.69 -11.54
CA LYS A 476 -5.43 -23.15 -11.71
C LYS A 476 -4.19 -23.80 -11.12
N GLY A 477 -4.41 -24.85 -10.34
CA GLY A 477 -3.30 -25.64 -9.75
C GLY A 477 -2.57 -24.93 -8.60
N PHE A 478 -3.03 -23.74 -8.17
CA PHE A 478 -2.38 -22.98 -7.11
C PHE A 478 -2.41 -23.73 -5.78
N GLU A 479 -3.57 -24.26 -5.37
CA GLU A 479 -3.72 -24.95 -4.09
C GLU A 479 -2.85 -26.21 -4.01
N GLU A 480 -2.79 -26.99 -5.09
CA GLU A 480 -1.95 -28.18 -5.20
C GLU A 480 -0.47 -27.84 -5.10
N LYS A 481 -0.02 -26.78 -5.80
CA LYS A 481 1.36 -26.30 -5.68
C LYS A 481 1.65 -25.79 -4.27
N TRP A 482 0.73 -25.03 -3.68
CA TRP A 482 0.90 -24.45 -2.35
C TRP A 482 1.09 -25.54 -1.28
N PHE A 483 0.22 -26.56 -1.27
CA PHE A 483 0.39 -27.72 -0.40
C PHE A 483 1.58 -28.59 -0.78
N GLY A 484 1.82 -28.82 -2.07
CA GLY A 484 2.96 -29.61 -2.58
C GLY A 484 4.31 -29.01 -2.20
N PHE A 485 4.38 -27.68 -2.05
CA PHE A 485 5.55 -26.96 -1.56
C PHE A 485 5.65 -26.91 -0.02
N GLY A 486 4.78 -27.63 0.68
CA GLY A 486 4.88 -27.85 2.12
C GLY A 486 4.34 -26.69 2.96
N SER A 487 3.42 -25.90 2.41
CA SER A 487 2.62 -24.96 3.21
C SER A 487 1.66 -25.68 4.15
N VAL A 488 1.28 -24.95 5.19
CA VAL A 488 0.26 -25.34 6.16
C VAL A 488 -0.67 -24.14 6.38
N HIS A 489 -1.95 -24.41 6.58
CA HIS A 489 -2.95 -23.39 6.91
C HIS A 489 -3.27 -23.46 8.40
#